data_AF-A0A7U9NIZ6-F1
#
_entry.id   AF-A0A7U9NIZ6-F1
#
_cell.length_a   1.000
_cell.length_b   1.000
_cell.length_c   1.000
_cell.angle_alpha   90.00
_cell.angle_beta   90.00
_cell.angle_gamma   90.00
#
_symmetry.space_group_name_H-M   'P 1'
#
loop_
_entity.id
_entity.type
_entity.pdbx_description
1 polymer ?
#
loop_
_entity_poly.entity_id
_entity_poly.type
_entity_poly.pdbx_seq_one_letter_code
_entity_poly.pdbx_strand_id
1 'polypeptide(L)'
;MFCKKCGKQLKDGVLFCTYCGEKVTLTNVSSQIKAEDVIQEQEPVKEQMPVKELESVEEQMPVQEIEPVEELEFVEESVHKEPPKNLFQIVIIGVLILVIIGLVVGYFIRSGHYKESDEDVETFSSQEMDSESEETEEMAEESPVEKAEEPAEPEEAEPLAEPVEESTEEGIHTYELIVSDVTWMQAYDDCLARGGHLVRINSEEEYQAILQQIREEDKNNIKFWLGGMRTSADSYEYRWVYEDGTYGDEILNQDDKYLSYWLSGEPSYQGETPEDQEMYLNMFYRGKEERWVWNDVPNDIIAVVNSYSGTVGYICEYEN
;
A
#
# COMPACT_ATOMS: atom_id res chain seq x y z
N MET A 1 12.19 -16.19 -12.89
CA MET A 1 12.26 -16.93 -11.58
C MET A 1 10.86 -17.23 -11.02
N PHE A 2 10.68 -17.92 -9.88
CA PHE A 2 9.35 -18.15 -9.25
C PHE A 2 9.28 -17.55 -7.85
N CYS A 3 8.11 -17.02 -7.48
CA CYS A 3 7.85 -16.55 -6.12
C CYS A 3 7.83 -17.74 -5.15
N LYS A 4 8.66 -17.69 -4.10
CA LYS A 4 8.71 -18.74 -3.06
C LYS A 4 7.42 -18.82 -2.23
N LYS A 5 6.67 -17.72 -2.16
CA LYS A 5 5.42 -17.63 -1.40
C LYS A 5 4.20 -18.11 -2.19
N CYS A 6 3.93 -17.51 -3.36
CA CYS A 6 2.72 -17.83 -4.13
C CYS A 6 2.95 -18.79 -5.32
N GLY A 7 4.20 -19.17 -5.61
CA GLY A 7 4.54 -20.12 -6.67
C GLY A 7 4.40 -19.60 -8.10
N LYS A 8 3.97 -18.35 -8.30
CA LYS A 8 3.79 -17.76 -9.65
C LYS A 8 5.13 -17.39 -10.28
N GLN A 9 5.19 -17.45 -11.61
CA GLN A 9 6.38 -17.09 -12.38
C GLN A 9 6.54 -15.57 -12.40
N LEU A 10 7.78 -15.11 -12.20
CA LEU A 10 8.16 -13.69 -12.15
C LEU A 10 9.11 -13.35 -13.30
N LYS A 11 9.01 -12.10 -13.77
CA LYS A 11 9.99 -11.50 -14.68
C LYS A 11 11.36 -11.43 -14.00
N ASP A 12 12.42 -11.42 -14.80
CA ASP A 12 13.78 -11.36 -14.26
C ASP A 12 14.10 -9.95 -13.76
N GLY A 13 14.83 -9.85 -12.64
CA GLY A 13 15.25 -8.58 -12.05
C GLY A 13 14.22 -7.87 -11.18
N VAL A 14 12.99 -8.41 -11.01
CA VAL A 14 11.98 -7.78 -10.14
C VAL A 14 12.36 -7.88 -8.66
N LEU A 15 12.14 -6.80 -7.90
CA LEU A 15 12.35 -6.77 -6.45
C LEU A 15 11.19 -7.41 -5.68
N PHE A 16 9.99 -7.44 -6.26
CA PHE A 16 8.78 -7.93 -5.62
C PHE A 16 7.98 -8.89 -6.51
N CYS A 17 7.24 -9.80 -5.86
CA CYS A 17 6.28 -10.65 -6.53
C CYS A 17 5.06 -9.85 -6.97
N THR A 18 4.78 -9.87 -8.27
CA THR A 18 3.69 -9.12 -8.90
C THR A 18 2.27 -9.49 -8.50
N TYR A 19 2.13 -10.57 -7.73
CA TYR A 19 0.86 -11.17 -7.38
C TYR A 19 0.60 -11.22 -5.88
N CYS A 20 1.65 -11.15 -5.06
CA CYS A 20 1.51 -11.35 -3.61
C CYS A 20 2.39 -10.40 -2.79
N GLY A 21 3.05 -9.45 -3.46
CA GLY A 21 3.93 -8.44 -2.86
C GLY A 21 5.22 -8.95 -2.24
N GLU A 22 5.44 -10.26 -2.17
CA GLU A 22 6.60 -10.84 -1.48
C GLU A 22 7.92 -10.39 -2.09
N LYS A 23 8.88 -9.98 -1.25
CA LYS A 23 10.22 -9.58 -1.70
C LYS A 23 10.94 -10.75 -2.35
N VAL A 24 11.56 -10.47 -3.48
CA VAL A 24 12.28 -11.45 -4.28
C VAL A 24 13.75 -11.37 -3.93
N THR A 25 14.25 -12.37 -3.20
CA THR A 25 15.70 -12.51 -2.95
C THR A 25 16.38 -12.94 -4.25
N LEU A 26 17.02 -11.99 -4.93
CA LEU A 26 17.95 -12.29 -6.03
C LEU A 26 19.12 -13.06 -5.42
N THR A 27 19.11 -14.38 -5.58
CA THR A 27 20.28 -15.19 -5.24
C THR A 27 21.31 -14.87 -6.31
N ASN A 28 22.39 -14.20 -5.91
CA ASN A 28 23.50 -13.81 -6.78
C ASN A 28 23.77 -14.85 -7.87
N VAL A 29 23.46 -14.52 -9.12
CA VAL A 29 24.12 -15.15 -10.27
C VAL A 29 25.51 -14.54 -10.34
N SER A 30 26.35 -14.90 -9.36
CA SER A 30 27.79 -14.71 -9.49
C SER A 30 28.32 -15.85 -10.34
N SER A 31 28.87 -15.45 -11.50
CA SER A 31 29.94 -16.14 -12.19
C SER A 31 29.59 -17.49 -12.83
N GLN A 32 29.20 -17.51 -14.12
CA GLN A 32 29.83 -18.34 -15.17
C GLN A 32 29.50 -17.77 -16.57
N ILE A 33 30.12 -16.64 -16.95
CA ILE A 33 30.52 -16.46 -18.34
C ILE A 33 32.01 -16.77 -18.36
N LYS A 34 32.37 -17.98 -18.80
CA LYS A 34 33.75 -18.30 -19.15
C LYS A 34 34.08 -17.57 -20.45
N ALA A 35 34.98 -16.60 -20.34
CA ALA A 35 35.77 -16.15 -21.47
C ALA A 35 36.75 -17.27 -21.85
N GLU A 36 36.55 -17.89 -23.01
CA GLU A 36 37.58 -18.58 -23.80
C GLU A 36 36.93 -19.04 -25.12
N ASP A 37 37.13 -18.25 -26.17
CA ASP A 37 37.48 -18.78 -27.49
C ASP A 37 38.15 -17.67 -28.34
N VAL A 38 39.48 -17.66 -28.18
CA VAL A 38 40.55 -17.46 -29.16
C VAL A 38 40.28 -16.67 -30.46
N ILE A 39 41.01 -15.56 -30.53
CA ILE A 39 41.38 -14.71 -31.65
C ILE A 39 41.92 -15.51 -32.86
N GLN A 40 41.50 -15.16 -34.08
CA GLN A 40 42.41 -15.10 -35.23
C GLN A 40 42.20 -13.80 -36.02
N GLU A 41 43.17 -12.88 -35.88
CA GLU A 41 43.39 -11.75 -36.78
C GLU A 41 43.99 -12.23 -38.11
N GLN A 42 43.52 -11.67 -39.23
CA GLN A 42 44.37 -11.17 -40.33
C GLN A 42 43.71 -9.94 -41.01
N GLU A 43 44.46 -8.84 -41.07
CA GLU A 43 44.23 -7.58 -41.81
C GLU A 43 44.51 -7.72 -43.33
N PRO A 44 44.53 -6.63 -44.16
CA PRO A 44 43.56 -5.52 -44.34
C PRO A 44 43.21 -5.33 -45.84
N VAL A 45 42.07 -4.70 -46.18
CA VAL A 45 41.92 -4.02 -47.48
C VAL A 45 41.24 -2.66 -47.30
N LYS A 46 41.90 -1.68 -47.91
CA LYS A 46 41.68 -0.24 -47.91
C LYS A 46 41.01 0.15 -49.22
N GLU A 47 39.88 0.87 -49.17
CA GLU A 47 39.36 1.78 -50.22
C GLU A 47 38.05 2.41 -49.69
N GLN A 48 38.06 3.63 -49.17
CA GLN A 48 37.80 4.92 -49.82
C GLN A 48 36.41 5.10 -50.48
N MET A 49 35.57 5.85 -49.75
CA MET A 49 34.65 6.94 -50.19
C MET A 49 33.39 6.58 -51.02
N PRO A 50 32.35 7.44 -51.09
CA PRO A 50 32.11 8.72 -50.39
C PRO A 50 30.77 8.83 -49.64
N VAL A 51 30.74 9.77 -48.68
CA VAL A 51 29.53 10.37 -48.12
C VAL A 51 28.78 11.11 -49.22
N LYS A 52 27.48 10.82 -49.38
CA LYS A 52 26.58 11.63 -50.22
C LYS A 52 25.54 12.29 -49.33
N GLU A 53 25.72 13.59 -49.19
CA GLU A 53 24.73 14.59 -48.82
C GLU A 53 23.44 14.38 -49.61
N LEU A 54 22.30 14.31 -48.94
CA LEU A 54 20.98 14.35 -49.56
C LEU A 54 20.10 15.31 -48.78
N GLU A 55 19.67 16.29 -49.56
CA GLU A 55 18.95 17.50 -49.21
C GLU A 55 17.55 17.24 -48.65
N SER A 56 17.06 18.27 -47.97
CA SER A 56 15.68 18.48 -47.57
C SER A 56 14.66 18.13 -48.66
N VAL A 57 13.71 17.27 -48.33
CA VAL A 57 12.45 17.14 -49.07
C VAL A 57 11.33 17.63 -48.16
N GLU A 58 10.88 18.85 -48.44
CA GLU A 58 9.61 19.41 -47.96
C GLU A 58 8.49 18.67 -48.68
N GLU A 59 7.78 17.80 -47.97
CA GLU A 59 6.61 17.11 -48.52
C GLU A 59 5.35 17.89 -48.14
N GLN A 60 4.82 18.62 -49.11
CA GLN A 60 3.57 19.37 -49.00
C GLN A 60 2.39 18.41 -48.96
N MET A 61 1.65 18.44 -47.85
CA MET A 61 0.35 17.79 -47.73
C MET A 61 -0.73 18.67 -48.38
N PRO A 62 -1.69 18.12 -49.14
CA PRO A 62 -2.72 18.92 -49.79
C PRO A 62 -3.76 19.39 -48.76
N VAL A 63 -3.92 20.71 -48.67
CA VAL A 63 -5.01 21.39 -47.96
C VAL A 63 -6.32 21.04 -48.65
N GLN A 64 -7.23 20.36 -47.94
CA GLN A 64 -8.64 20.28 -48.33
C GLN A 64 -9.41 21.36 -47.59
N GLU A 65 -10.14 22.15 -48.37
CA GLU A 65 -11.01 23.24 -47.96
C GLU A 65 -12.20 22.70 -47.14
N ILE A 66 -12.34 23.16 -45.89
CA ILE A 66 -13.42 22.75 -44.99
C ILE A 66 -14.55 23.76 -45.17
N GLU A 67 -15.71 23.31 -45.67
CA GLU A 67 -16.93 24.11 -45.73
C GLU A 67 -17.45 24.42 -44.30
N PRO A 68 -18.13 25.57 -44.08
CA PRO A 68 -18.53 25.97 -42.74
C PRO A 68 -19.64 25.08 -42.19
N VAL A 69 -19.40 24.48 -41.03
CA VAL A 69 -20.37 23.67 -40.30
C VAL A 69 -21.44 24.58 -39.70
N GLU A 70 -22.69 24.31 -40.06
CA GLU A 70 -23.89 24.99 -39.57
C GLU A 70 -24.08 24.70 -38.06
N GLU A 71 -24.37 25.75 -37.30
CA GLU A 71 -24.51 25.78 -35.85
C GLU A 71 -25.69 24.90 -35.40
N LEU A 72 -25.40 23.73 -34.81
CA LEU A 72 -26.40 22.87 -34.19
C LEU A 72 -26.69 23.36 -32.77
N GLU A 73 -27.83 24.02 -32.60
CA GLU A 73 -28.38 24.40 -31.30
C GLU A 73 -28.57 23.16 -30.42
N PHE A 74 -27.88 23.14 -29.27
CA PHE A 74 -28.02 22.13 -28.24
C PHE A 74 -29.37 22.33 -27.51
N VAL A 75 -30.33 21.46 -27.77
CA VAL A 75 -31.56 21.39 -26.96
C VAL A 75 -31.23 20.64 -25.67
N GLU A 76 -31.26 21.33 -24.53
CA GLU A 76 -31.17 20.70 -23.21
C GLU A 76 -32.36 19.75 -23.00
N GLU A 77 -32.11 18.45 -23.09
CA GLU A 77 -33.08 17.44 -22.70
C GLU A 77 -32.98 17.23 -21.17
N SER A 78 -33.91 17.87 -20.45
CA SER A 78 -34.08 17.68 -19.01
C SER A 78 -34.44 16.23 -18.68
N VAL A 79 -33.48 15.47 -18.16
CA VAL A 79 -33.70 14.09 -17.69
C VAL A 79 -34.48 14.11 -16.38
N HIS A 80 -35.80 14.01 -16.47
CA HIS A 80 -36.66 13.76 -15.32
C HIS A 80 -36.52 12.28 -14.91
N LYS A 81 -35.73 11.99 -13.87
CA LYS A 81 -35.63 10.64 -13.29
C LYS A 81 -36.89 10.33 -12.49
N GLU A 82 -37.74 9.43 -12.97
CA GLU A 82 -38.80 8.84 -12.15
C GLU A 82 -38.19 8.00 -11.00
N PRO A 83 -38.81 7.99 -9.80
CA PRO A 83 -38.32 7.19 -8.69
C PRO A 83 -38.41 5.68 -9.02
N PRO A 84 -37.49 4.85 -8.51
CA PRO A 84 -37.45 3.43 -8.83
C PRO A 84 -38.75 2.75 -8.38
N LYS A 85 -39.40 2.02 -9.31
CA LYS A 85 -40.70 1.35 -9.17
C LYS A 85 -40.78 0.30 -8.04
N ASN A 86 -39.65 0.00 -7.40
CA ASN A 86 -39.53 -0.99 -6.32
C ASN A 86 -39.39 -0.35 -4.92
N LEU A 87 -39.46 0.98 -4.80
CA LEU A 87 -39.34 1.66 -3.49
C LEU A 87 -40.43 1.18 -2.51
N PHE A 88 -41.66 0.97 -2.99
CA PHE A 88 -42.75 0.46 -2.16
C PHE A 88 -42.51 -0.99 -1.71
N GLN A 89 -41.86 -1.82 -2.54
CA GLN A 89 -41.49 -3.19 -2.17
C GLN A 89 -40.37 -3.21 -1.12
N ILE A 90 -39.38 -2.32 -1.23
CA ILE A 90 -38.29 -2.20 -0.24
C ILE A 90 -38.83 -1.77 1.13
N VAL A 91 -39.76 -0.80 1.14
CA VAL A 91 -40.40 -0.35 2.40
C VAL A 91 -41.24 -1.47 3.02
N ILE A 92 -42.02 -2.23 2.22
CA ILE A 92 -42.79 -3.38 2.73
C ILE A 92 -41.86 -4.45 3.30
N ILE A 93 -40.77 -4.80 2.61
CA ILE A 93 -39.80 -5.80 3.09
C ILE A 93 -39.14 -5.32 4.39
N GLY A 94 -38.75 -4.04 4.48
CA GLY A 94 -38.18 -3.46 5.70
C GLY A 94 -39.15 -3.51 6.88
N VAL A 95 -40.42 -3.19 6.68
CA VAL A 95 -41.46 -3.29 7.73
C VAL A 95 -41.68 -4.75 8.16
N LEU A 96 -41.70 -5.69 7.22
CA LEU A 96 -41.85 -7.12 7.53
C LEU A 96 -40.67 -7.64 8.36
N ILE A 97 -39.44 -7.23 8.04
CA ILE A 97 -38.24 -7.60 8.82
C ILE A 97 -38.33 -7.05 10.24
N LEU A 98 -38.74 -5.79 10.42
CA LEU A 98 -38.90 -5.20 11.75
C LEU A 98 -39.98 -5.90 12.59
N VAL A 99 -41.08 -6.33 11.96
CA VAL A 99 -42.11 -7.12 12.63
C VAL A 99 -41.57 -8.49 13.05
N ILE A 100 -40.81 -9.17 12.19
CA ILE A 100 -40.20 -10.46 12.51
C ILE A 100 -39.21 -10.32 13.67
N ILE A 101 -38.35 -9.29 13.65
CA ILE A 101 -37.42 -9.00 14.75
C ILE A 101 -38.20 -8.75 16.05
N GLY A 102 -39.27 -7.95 16.01
CA GLY A 102 -40.12 -7.71 17.18
C GLY A 102 -40.78 -8.99 17.73
N LEU A 103 -41.21 -9.90 16.86
CA LEU A 103 -41.76 -11.20 17.26
C LEU A 103 -40.70 -12.12 17.87
N VAL A 104 -39.48 -12.13 17.32
CA VAL A 104 -38.36 -12.91 17.85
C VAL A 104 -37.95 -12.36 19.22
N VAL A 105 -37.75 -11.06 19.34
CA VAL A 105 -37.42 -10.39 20.62
C VAL A 105 -38.54 -10.63 21.64
N GLY A 106 -39.81 -10.47 21.24
CA GLY A 106 -40.96 -10.78 22.09
C GLY A 106 -41.03 -12.25 22.51
N TYR A 107 -40.68 -13.17 21.62
CA TYR A 107 -40.59 -14.60 21.92
C TYR A 107 -39.46 -14.90 22.90
N PHE A 108 -38.28 -14.29 22.76
CA PHE A 108 -37.15 -14.46 23.68
C PHE A 108 -37.46 -13.88 25.08
N ILE A 109 -38.10 -12.71 25.13
CA ILE A 109 -38.58 -12.11 26.40
C ILE A 109 -39.66 -13.01 27.05
N ARG A 110 -40.58 -13.57 26.25
CA ARG A 110 -41.65 -14.45 26.75
C ARG A 110 -41.16 -15.85 27.13
N SER A 111 -40.09 -16.34 26.52
CA SER A 111 -39.52 -17.67 26.76
C SER A 111 -38.57 -17.71 27.97
N GLY A 112 -38.44 -16.60 28.72
CA GLY A 112 -37.81 -16.59 30.04
C GLY A 112 -36.31 -16.86 30.07
N HIS A 113 -35.61 -16.80 28.94
CA HIS A 113 -34.15 -16.94 28.90
C HIS A 113 -33.46 -15.59 29.10
N TYR A 114 -33.68 -14.98 30.27
CA TYR A 114 -32.85 -13.90 30.78
C TYR A 114 -31.98 -14.51 31.89
N LYS A 115 -30.70 -14.76 31.61
CA LYS A 115 -29.73 -15.14 32.64
C LYS A 115 -29.25 -13.85 33.29
N GLU A 116 -29.79 -13.57 34.46
CA GLU A 116 -29.36 -12.53 35.38
C GLU A 116 -28.14 -13.06 36.15
N SER A 117 -27.03 -12.33 36.09
CA SER A 117 -25.88 -12.53 36.97
C SER A 117 -26.00 -11.51 38.10
N ASP A 118 -26.40 -11.95 39.28
CA ASP A 118 -26.37 -11.15 40.49
C ASP A 118 -25.31 -11.68 41.46
N GLU A 119 -24.45 -10.76 41.88
CA GLU A 119 -23.77 -10.78 43.18
C GLU A 119 -24.81 -10.50 44.28
N ASP A 120 -24.78 -11.26 45.39
CA ASP A 120 -24.71 -10.74 46.77
C ASP A 120 -25.21 -11.74 47.85
N VAL A 121 -24.29 -12.07 48.77
CA VAL A 121 -24.42 -12.07 50.24
C VAL A 121 -25.57 -12.83 50.97
N GLU A 122 -25.13 -13.89 51.67
CA GLU A 122 -25.50 -14.46 53.00
C GLU A 122 -26.88 -15.08 53.33
N THR A 123 -26.87 -16.36 53.78
CA THR A 123 -27.11 -16.77 55.20
C THR A 123 -27.36 -18.30 55.36
N PHE A 124 -26.38 -18.98 55.96
CA PHE A 124 -26.42 -19.91 57.12
C PHE A 124 -27.30 -21.20 57.19
N SER A 125 -26.64 -22.38 57.14
CA SER A 125 -26.75 -23.54 58.07
C SER A 125 -25.89 -24.71 57.51
N SER A 126 -25.07 -25.49 58.22
CA SER A 126 -24.79 -25.68 59.65
C SER A 126 -23.40 -26.37 59.82
N GLN A 127 -22.84 -26.20 61.02
CA GLN A 127 -21.85 -27.04 61.75
C GLN A 127 -20.34 -26.70 61.72
N GLU A 128 -19.97 -25.99 62.80
CA GLU A 128 -18.88 -26.23 63.80
C GLU A 128 -17.40 -26.09 63.35
N MET A 129 -16.68 -25.05 63.84
CA MET A 129 -15.95 -24.95 65.15
C MET A 129 -14.52 -25.54 64.99
N ASP A 130 -13.37 -24.93 65.26
CA ASP A 130 -12.85 -23.77 66.02
C ASP A 130 -11.52 -23.31 65.33
N SER A 131 -11.17 -22.02 65.31
CA SER A 131 -10.14 -21.33 66.15
C SER A 131 -8.72 -21.93 66.10
N GLU A 132 -7.59 -21.23 66.04
CA GLU A 132 -7.21 -19.87 66.43
C GLU A 132 -5.80 -19.61 65.85
N SER A 133 -5.46 -18.33 65.62
CA SER A 133 -4.10 -17.83 65.35
C SER A 133 -3.36 -17.52 66.65
N GLU A 134 -2.03 -17.63 66.69
CA GLU A 134 -1.09 -16.58 67.16
C GLU A 134 0.37 -17.10 67.32
N GLU A 135 1.31 -16.20 67.02
CA GLU A 135 2.62 -15.94 67.69
C GLU A 135 3.68 -17.06 67.87
N THR A 136 5.00 -16.85 68.01
CA THR A 136 6.06 -15.90 67.62
C THR A 136 7.38 -16.58 68.06
N GLU A 137 8.50 -16.21 67.42
CA GLU A 137 9.91 -16.23 67.89
C GLU A 137 10.60 -17.52 68.38
N GLU A 138 11.78 -17.81 67.80
CA GLU A 138 13.04 -17.98 68.56
C GLU A 138 14.28 -17.68 67.70
N MET A 139 15.20 -16.89 68.27
CA MET A 139 16.53 -16.48 67.77
C MET A 139 17.62 -17.48 68.18
N ALA A 140 18.75 -17.53 67.44
CA ALA A 140 20.11 -17.17 67.92
C ALA A 140 21.26 -17.80 67.08
N GLU A 141 22.20 -16.92 66.68
CA GLU A 141 23.69 -17.02 66.64
C GLU A 141 24.40 -18.20 65.90
N GLU A 142 25.55 -18.08 65.20
CA GLU A 142 26.69 -17.15 65.22
C GLU A 142 27.56 -17.32 63.93
N SER A 143 28.38 -16.30 63.61
CA SER A 143 29.37 -16.00 62.53
C SER A 143 30.63 -16.94 62.41
N PRO A 144 31.76 -16.67 61.65
CA PRO A 144 32.08 -15.79 60.47
C PRO A 144 33.18 -16.31 59.42
N VAL A 145 33.56 -15.45 58.44
CA VAL A 145 34.82 -15.32 57.59
C VAL A 145 35.13 -16.42 56.53
N GLU A 146 35.70 -16.27 55.32
CA GLU A 146 36.64 -15.34 54.60
C GLU A 146 36.27 -15.24 53.10
N LYS A 147 36.21 -14.06 52.46
CA LYS A 147 37.28 -13.33 51.72
C LYS A 147 38.26 -14.18 50.88
N ALA A 148 38.10 -14.13 49.55
CA ALA A 148 39.22 -14.11 48.59
C ALA A 148 38.78 -13.43 47.28
N GLU A 149 39.59 -12.45 46.86
CA GLU A 149 39.45 -11.58 45.69
C GLU A 149 40.15 -12.18 44.45
N GLU A 150 39.55 -11.95 43.26
CA GLU A 150 40.15 -11.73 41.92
C GLU A 150 40.98 -12.83 41.20
N PRO A 151 41.16 -12.78 39.85
CA PRO A 151 41.00 -11.61 38.96
C PRO A 151 40.08 -11.78 37.73
N ALA A 152 39.61 -10.62 37.27
CA ALA A 152 38.94 -10.40 36.00
C ALA A 152 39.89 -10.59 34.80
N GLU A 153 39.38 -11.25 33.77
CA GLU A 153 39.98 -11.36 32.44
C GLU A 153 39.37 -10.25 31.54
N PRO A 154 40.16 -9.57 30.69
CA PRO A 154 39.68 -8.39 29.98
C PRO A 154 38.77 -8.80 28.82
N GLU A 155 37.50 -8.40 28.86
CA GLU A 155 36.63 -8.42 27.68
C GLU A 155 37.17 -7.42 26.65
N GLU A 156 37.55 -7.99 25.51
CA GLU A 156 37.97 -7.33 24.29
C GLU A 156 36.77 -6.54 23.73
N ALA A 157 36.88 -5.21 23.75
CA ALA A 157 35.83 -4.30 23.31
C ALA A 157 35.56 -4.51 21.81
N GLU A 158 34.38 -5.02 21.48
CA GLU A 158 33.83 -4.96 20.13
C GLU A 158 33.65 -3.48 19.72
N PRO A 159 34.06 -3.10 18.50
CA PRO A 159 33.89 -1.72 18.06
C PRO A 159 32.39 -1.41 17.93
N LEU A 160 31.96 -0.41 18.71
CA LEU A 160 30.65 0.25 18.56
C LEU A 160 30.39 0.48 17.07
N ALA A 161 29.37 -0.17 16.53
CA ALA A 161 28.81 0.21 15.25
C ALA A 161 28.34 1.67 15.36
N GLU A 162 28.88 2.52 14.49
CA GLU A 162 28.41 3.90 14.34
C GLU A 162 26.91 3.87 13.98
N PRO A 163 26.09 4.80 14.49
CA PRO A 163 24.69 4.85 14.10
C PRO A 163 24.63 5.11 12.60
N VAL A 164 23.88 4.27 11.88
CA VAL A 164 23.44 4.61 10.54
C VAL A 164 22.62 5.89 10.69
N GLU A 165 23.10 6.98 10.11
CA GLU A 165 22.40 8.26 10.05
C GLU A 165 21.03 8.02 9.39
N GLU A 166 20.00 7.94 10.22
CA GLU A 166 18.61 7.93 9.81
C GLU A 166 18.33 9.31 9.22
N SER A 167 18.40 9.42 7.89
CA SER A 167 18.03 10.64 7.18
C SER A 167 16.54 10.84 7.41
N THR A 168 16.18 11.73 8.32
CA THR A 168 14.80 12.16 8.49
C THR A 168 14.41 12.90 7.20
N GLU A 169 13.51 12.29 6.41
CA GLU A 169 12.93 12.85 5.17
C GLU A 169 12.01 14.03 5.49
N GLU A 170 12.57 15.07 6.11
CA GLU A 170 11.84 16.26 6.52
C GLU A 170 11.96 17.33 5.44
N GLY A 171 10.88 17.57 4.70
CA GLY A 171 10.80 18.67 3.75
C GLY A 171 9.78 18.46 2.64
N ILE A 172 9.67 19.46 1.77
CA ILE A 172 8.96 19.32 0.49
C ILE A 172 9.98 18.89 -0.55
N HIS A 173 9.76 17.73 -1.16
CA HIS A 173 10.61 17.16 -2.21
C HIS A 173 10.22 17.66 -3.60
N THR A 174 10.98 17.23 -4.61
CA THR A 174 10.62 17.49 -6.01
C THR A 174 9.77 16.33 -6.53
N TYR A 175 8.63 16.63 -7.17
CA TYR A 175 7.71 15.61 -7.68
C TYR A 175 7.52 15.70 -9.21
N GLU A 176 7.50 14.55 -9.87
CA GLU A 176 7.14 14.40 -11.29
C GLU A 176 5.85 13.58 -11.42
N LEU A 177 4.78 14.20 -11.94
CA LEU A 177 3.48 13.56 -12.14
C LEU A 177 3.41 12.95 -13.55
N ILE A 178 3.52 11.63 -13.64
CA ILE A 178 3.60 10.91 -14.91
C ILE A 178 2.27 10.22 -15.18
N VAL A 179 1.68 10.49 -16.35
CA VAL A 179 0.46 9.80 -16.82
C VAL A 179 0.87 8.69 -17.76
N SER A 180 0.59 7.44 -17.38
CA SER A 180 0.97 6.26 -18.15
C SER A 180 0.18 5.04 -17.66
N ASP A 181 -0.31 4.24 -18.61
CA ASP A 181 -1.03 3.00 -18.33
C ASP A 181 -0.04 1.89 -17.97
N VAL A 182 0.41 1.93 -16.71
CA VAL A 182 1.37 0.97 -16.15
C VAL A 182 0.86 0.38 -14.85
N THR A 183 1.37 -0.81 -14.55
CA THR A 183 1.18 -1.44 -13.24
C THR A 183 1.97 -0.71 -12.15
N TRP A 184 1.61 -0.93 -10.88
CA TRP A 184 2.32 -0.31 -9.76
C TRP A 184 3.83 -0.63 -9.79
N MET A 185 4.23 -1.88 -10.03
CA MET A 185 5.67 -2.19 -10.04
C MET A 185 6.40 -1.60 -11.24
N GLN A 186 5.73 -1.44 -12.39
CA GLN A 186 6.34 -0.74 -13.51
C GLN A 186 6.56 0.74 -13.18
N ALA A 187 5.63 1.37 -12.45
CA ALA A 187 5.81 2.73 -11.95
C ALA A 187 6.96 2.81 -10.92
N TYR A 188 7.05 1.84 -10.01
CA TYR A 188 8.15 1.71 -9.05
C TYR A 188 9.51 1.58 -9.76
N ASP A 189 9.65 0.62 -10.68
CA ASP A 189 10.88 0.40 -11.45
C ASP A 189 11.25 1.65 -12.28
N ASP A 190 10.27 2.36 -12.83
CA ASP A 190 10.49 3.58 -13.62
C ASP A 190 10.97 4.75 -12.74
N CYS A 191 10.40 4.96 -11.55
CA CYS A 191 10.90 5.99 -10.63
C CYS A 191 12.35 5.69 -10.20
N LEU A 192 12.67 4.43 -9.89
CA LEU A 192 14.05 4.03 -9.57
C LEU A 192 14.99 4.30 -10.74
N ALA A 193 14.58 3.98 -11.98
CA ALA A 193 15.37 4.23 -13.18
C ALA A 193 15.62 5.73 -13.45
N ARG A 194 14.76 6.60 -12.93
CA ARG A 194 14.91 8.06 -12.99
C ARG A 194 15.77 8.64 -11.87
N GLY A 195 16.17 7.81 -10.89
CA GLY A 195 16.93 8.25 -9.72
C GLY A 195 16.06 8.83 -8.61
N GLY A 196 14.76 8.53 -8.60
CA GLY A 196 13.85 8.83 -7.51
C GLY A 196 13.17 7.56 -7.00
N HIS A 197 12.04 7.70 -6.33
CA HIS A 197 11.19 6.59 -5.88
C HIS A 197 9.72 6.96 -6.07
N LEU A 198 8.82 5.97 -5.96
CA LEU A 198 7.40 6.30 -5.86
C LEU A 198 7.15 7.14 -4.61
N VAL A 199 6.31 8.16 -4.75
CA VAL A 199 6.09 9.17 -3.70
C VAL A 199 5.73 8.55 -2.35
N ARG A 200 6.35 9.07 -1.29
CA ARG A 200 6.10 8.71 0.11
C ARG A 200 5.66 9.98 0.83
N ILE A 201 4.36 10.08 1.10
CA ILE A 201 3.78 11.32 1.62
C ILE A 201 3.99 11.34 3.14
N ASN A 202 5.01 12.04 3.61
CA ASN A 202 5.44 12.01 5.01
C ASN A 202 4.98 13.22 5.83
N SER A 203 4.34 14.20 5.20
CA SER A 203 3.76 15.36 5.89
C SER A 203 2.52 15.92 5.19
N GLU A 204 1.75 16.73 5.92
CA GLU A 204 0.60 17.44 5.34
C GLU A 204 1.07 18.50 4.33
N GLU A 205 2.24 19.10 4.54
CA GLU A 205 2.84 20.07 3.65
C GLU A 205 3.16 19.45 2.28
N GLU A 206 3.77 18.26 2.26
CA GLU A 206 3.99 17.50 1.03
C GLU A 206 2.69 17.11 0.35
N TYR A 207 1.71 16.63 1.13
CA TYR A 207 0.40 16.28 0.60
C TYR A 207 -0.23 17.48 -0.13
N GLN A 208 -0.23 18.66 0.49
CA GLN A 208 -0.77 19.87 -0.12
C GLN A 208 0.04 20.33 -1.34
N ALA A 209 1.36 20.21 -1.33
CA ALA A 209 2.20 20.52 -2.49
C ALA A 209 1.87 19.62 -3.69
N ILE A 210 1.75 18.32 -3.47
CA ILE A 210 1.33 17.34 -4.49
C ILE A 210 -0.07 17.69 -5.02
N LEU A 211 -1.04 17.94 -4.13
CA LEU A 211 -2.40 18.31 -4.55
C LEU A 211 -2.46 19.62 -5.34
N GLN A 212 -1.62 20.59 -4.99
CA GLN A 212 -1.47 21.82 -5.75
C GLN A 212 -0.93 21.54 -7.16
N GLN A 213 0.16 20.80 -7.27
CA GLN A 213 0.77 20.46 -8.55
C GLN A 213 -0.20 19.67 -9.45
N ILE A 214 -0.95 18.72 -8.90
CA ILE A 214 -1.99 17.98 -9.64
C ILE A 214 -3.01 18.94 -10.27
N ARG A 215 -3.45 19.97 -9.53
CA ARG A 215 -4.39 20.98 -10.04
C ARG A 215 -3.77 21.87 -11.11
N GLU A 216 -2.53 22.31 -10.90
CA GLU A 216 -1.82 23.20 -11.82
C GLU A 216 -1.50 22.53 -13.15
N GLU A 217 -1.25 21.22 -13.13
CA GLU A 217 -0.97 20.42 -14.32
C GLU A 217 -2.20 19.78 -14.98
N ASP A 218 -3.42 20.13 -14.52
CA ASP A 218 -4.71 19.62 -15.01
C ASP A 218 -4.82 18.08 -14.98
N LYS A 219 -4.33 17.46 -13.90
CA LYS A 219 -4.32 15.99 -13.72
C LYS A 219 -5.36 15.49 -12.70
N ASN A 220 -6.41 16.27 -12.44
CA ASN A 220 -7.44 15.96 -11.43
C ASN A 220 -8.20 14.64 -11.69
N ASN A 221 -8.25 14.17 -12.93
CA ASN A 221 -8.93 12.94 -13.32
C ASN A 221 -8.02 11.70 -13.28
N ILE A 222 -6.74 11.86 -12.95
CA ILE A 222 -5.76 10.77 -12.91
C ILE A 222 -5.81 10.03 -11.57
N LYS A 223 -5.64 8.70 -11.62
CA LYS A 223 -5.43 7.85 -10.44
C LYS A 223 -3.94 7.59 -10.33
N PHE A 224 -3.32 8.16 -9.31
CA PHE A 224 -1.87 8.15 -9.12
C PHE A 224 -1.45 7.01 -8.21
N TRP A 225 -0.51 6.17 -8.65
CA TRP A 225 0.19 5.23 -7.78
C TRP A 225 1.01 5.98 -6.73
N LEU A 226 0.99 5.46 -5.49
CA LEU A 226 1.79 5.92 -4.35
C LEU A 226 2.83 4.86 -3.97
N GLY A 227 3.89 5.21 -3.24
CA GLY A 227 4.96 4.29 -2.85
C GLY A 227 4.59 3.23 -1.81
N GLY A 228 3.33 3.17 -1.37
CA GLY A 228 2.85 2.23 -0.38
C GLY A 228 2.45 0.88 -0.98
N MET A 229 2.82 -0.20 -0.32
CA MET A 229 2.31 -1.54 -0.63
C MET A 229 2.09 -2.37 0.63
N ARG A 230 1.28 -3.41 0.51
CA ARG A 230 1.05 -4.40 1.55
C ARG A 230 2.26 -5.31 1.66
N THR A 231 2.77 -5.43 2.88
CA THR A 231 4.06 -6.11 3.17
C THR A 231 4.11 -7.57 2.72
N SER A 232 2.96 -8.25 2.72
CA SER A 232 2.78 -9.56 2.10
C SER A 232 1.31 -9.93 1.99
N ALA A 233 0.97 -10.90 1.15
CA ALA A 233 -0.39 -11.45 0.98
C ALA A 233 -1.15 -11.84 2.27
N ASP A 234 -0.44 -12.17 3.34
CA ASP A 234 -1.05 -12.64 4.60
C ASP A 234 -1.00 -11.57 5.71
N SER A 235 -0.34 -10.44 5.44
CA SER A 235 -0.29 -9.30 6.35
C SER A 235 -1.53 -8.43 6.19
N TYR A 236 -1.83 -7.49 7.07
CA TYR A 236 -2.82 -6.43 6.80
C TYR A 236 -2.15 -5.05 6.83
N GLU A 237 -0.83 -5.00 6.77
CA GLU A 237 -0.06 -3.77 6.91
C GLU A 237 0.38 -3.25 5.55
N TYR A 238 -0.08 -2.05 5.22
CA TYR A 238 0.48 -1.23 4.16
C TYR A 238 1.60 -0.37 4.72
N ARG A 239 2.75 -0.35 4.05
CA ARG A 239 3.94 0.39 4.44
C ARG A 239 4.56 1.06 3.23
N TRP A 240 5.26 2.16 3.45
CA TRP A 240 6.12 2.75 2.42
C TRP A 240 7.20 1.77 2.00
N VAL A 241 7.55 1.79 0.72
CA VAL A 241 8.59 0.93 0.13
C VAL A 241 9.80 1.77 -0.24
N TYR A 242 10.96 1.42 0.31
CA TYR A 242 12.23 2.06 -0.03
C TYR A 242 12.86 1.44 -1.29
N GLU A 243 13.90 2.08 -1.82
CA GLU A 243 14.56 1.76 -3.08
C GLU A 243 15.24 0.38 -3.08
N ASP A 244 15.71 -0.05 -1.91
CA ASP A 244 16.28 -1.38 -1.69
C ASP A 244 15.21 -2.46 -1.49
N GLY A 245 13.94 -2.07 -1.59
CA GLY A 245 12.75 -2.86 -1.39
C GLY A 245 12.53 -3.28 0.07
N THR A 246 13.08 -2.57 1.04
CA THR A 246 12.66 -2.65 2.45
C THR A 246 11.42 -1.80 2.70
N TYR A 247 10.85 -1.92 3.89
CA TYR A 247 9.63 -1.23 4.29
C TYR A 247 9.93 -0.22 5.37
N GLY A 248 9.24 0.92 5.34
CA GLY A 248 9.25 1.89 6.43
C GLY A 248 8.52 1.38 7.69
N ASP A 249 8.82 2.00 8.83
CA ASP A 249 8.29 1.59 10.14
C ASP A 249 6.82 1.99 10.38
N GLU A 250 6.32 2.98 9.63
CA GLU A 250 4.93 3.43 9.71
C GLU A 250 3.97 2.40 9.06
N ILE A 251 2.84 2.12 9.72
CA ILE A 251 1.76 1.31 9.15
C ILE A 251 0.67 2.24 8.63
N LEU A 252 0.62 2.43 7.32
CA LEU A 252 -0.19 3.46 6.66
C LEU A 252 -1.69 3.35 6.94
N ASN A 253 -2.19 2.14 7.21
CA ASN A 253 -3.60 1.87 7.49
C ASN A 253 -3.92 1.74 8.99
N GLN A 254 -2.98 2.06 9.87
CA GLN A 254 -3.16 2.03 11.33
C GLN A 254 -2.64 3.30 12.01
N ASP A 255 -1.76 4.06 11.37
CA ASP A 255 -1.24 5.32 11.88
C ASP A 255 -2.25 6.46 11.72
N ASP A 256 -2.56 7.14 12.82
CA ASP A 256 -3.51 8.27 12.89
C ASP A 256 -3.22 9.37 11.86
N LYS A 257 -1.94 9.56 11.50
CA LYS A 257 -1.49 10.49 10.46
C LYS A 257 -2.17 10.23 9.11
N TYR A 258 -2.34 8.96 8.76
CA TYR A 258 -2.79 8.54 7.43
C TYR A 258 -4.26 8.10 7.38
N LEU A 259 -4.88 7.77 8.53
CA LEU A 259 -6.25 7.26 8.58
C LEU A 259 -7.27 8.15 7.84
N SER A 260 -7.07 9.47 7.85
CA SER A 260 -7.97 10.41 7.18
C SER A 260 -7.85 10.41 5.65
N TYR A 261 -6.73 9.94 5.09
CA TYR A 261 -6.51 9.90 3.65
C TYR A 261 -7.23 8.72 3.00
N TRP A 262 -7.42 7.61 3.71
CA TRP A 262 -8.12 6.44 3.16
C TRP A 262 -9.56 6.76 2.75
N LEU A 263 -9.98 6.11 1.67
CA LEU A 263 -11.37 6.03 1.28
C LEU A 263 -12.16 5.31 2.38
N SER A 264 -13.38 5.78 2.66
CA SER A 264 -14.20 5.15 3.70
C SER A 264 -14.47 3.68 3.38
N GLY A 265 -14.07 2.79 4.29
CA GLY A 265 -14.17 1.34 4.13
C GLY A 265 -12.88 0.66 3.68
N GLU A 266 -11.86 1.43 3.30
CA GLU A 266 -10.56 0.93 2.85
C GLU A 266 -9.51 0.91 3.96
N PRO A 267 -8.45 0.09 3.83
CA PRO A 267 -8.24 -0.90 2.76
C PRO A 267 -9.18 -2.12 2.83
N SER A 268 -9.60 -2.62 1.67
CA SER A 268 -10.46 -3.82 1.55
C SER A 268 -9.66 -5.12 1.44
N TYR A 269 -8.38 -5.02 1.10
CA TYR A 269 -7.36 -6.08 0.96
C TYR A 269 -7.58 -7.07 -0.20
N GLN A 270 -8.72 -7.02 -0.89
CA GLN A 270 -9.09 -7.98 -1.92
C GLN A 270 -10.12 -7.38 -2.89
N GLY A 271 -9.95 -7.67 -4.18
CA GLY A 271 -10.89 -7.31 -5.22
C GLY A 271 -12.09 -8.24 -5.27
N GLU A 272 -12.65 -8.43 -6.48
CA GLU A 272 -13.85 -9.25 -6.68
C GLU A 272 -13.63 -10.73 -6.35
N THR A 273 -12.41 -11.24 -6.57
CA THR A 273 -12.04 -12.62 -6.27
C THR A 273 -10.92 -12.70 -5.23
N PRO A 274 -10.81 -13.82 -4.47
CA PRO A 274 -9.71 -14.01 -3.51
C PRO A 274 -8.31 -14.03 -4.15
N GLU A 275 -8.22 -14.15 -5.47
CA GLU A 275 -6.97 -14.16 -6.24
C GLU A 275 -6.53 -12.73 -6.62
N ASP A 276 -7.46 -11.77 -6.58
CA ASP A 276 -7.24 -10.36 -6.87
C ASP A 276 -6.84 -9.64 -5.60
N GLN A 277 -5.68 -9.98 -5.05
CA GLN A 277 -5.21 -9.30 -3.85
C GLN A 277 -4.91 -7.84 -4.15
N GLU A 278 -5.55 -6.96 -3.40
CA GLU A 278 -5.25 -5.55 -3.38
C GLU A 278 -4.02 -5.40 -2.51
N MET A 279 -2.90 -5.08 -3.15
CA MET A 279 -1.58 -5.12 -2.55
C MET A 279 -0.88 -3.77 -2.63
N TYR A 280 -1.42 -2.83 -3.41
CA TYR A 280 -0.75 -1.60 -3.80
C TYR A 280 -1.64 -0.41 -3.53
N LEU A 281 -1.05 0.78 -3.40
CA LEU A 281 -1.77 1.99 -3.04
C LEU A 281 -1.88 2.94 -4.23
N ASN A 282 -3.06 3.52 -4.43
CA ASN A 282 -3.23 4.69 -5.27
C ASN A 282 -3.96 5.82 -4.54
N MET A 283 -3.96 7.01 -5.15
CA MET A 283 -4.83 8.12 -4.78
C MET A 283 -5.62 8.64 -5.98
N PHE A 284 -6.84 9.09 -5.73
CA PHE A 284 -7.68 9.72 -6.76
C PHE A 284 -8.66 10.74 -6.16
N TYR A 285 -9.12 11.68 -6.99
CA TYR A 285 -10.14 12.64 -6.56
C TYR A 285 -11.53 12.00 -6.51
N ARG A 286 -12.16 12.00 -5.34
CA ARG A 286 -13.53 11.49 -5.13
C ARG A 286 -14.53 12.64 -5.12
N GLY A 287 -15.13 12.92 -6.27
CA GLY A 287 -16.08 14.04 -6.42
C GLY A 287 -17.28 14.02 -5.46
N LYS A 288 -17.73 12.85 -4.97
CA LYS A 288 -18.80 12.77 -3.96
C LYS A 288 -18.39 13.25 -2.57
N GLU A 289 -17.09 13.18 -2.25
CA GLU A 289 -16.52 13.63 -0.98
C GLU A 289 -15.72 14.93 -1.12
N GLU A 290 -15.62 15.46 -2.35
CA GLU A 290 -14.88 16.67 -2.71
C GLU A 290 -13.41 16.68 -2.25
N ARG A 291 -12.80 15.50 -2.10
CA ARG A 291 -11.42 15.33 -1.61
C ARG A 291 -10.66 14.25 -2.37
N TRP A 292 -9.34 14.26 -2.24
CA TRP A 292 -8.48 13.14 -2.61
C TRP A 292 -8.55 12.05 -1.55
N VAL A 293 -8.56 10.80 -2.01
CA VAL A 293 -8.67 9.62 -1.16
C VAL A 293 -7.64 8.58 -1.60
N TRP A 294 -7.17 7.77 -0.66
CA TRP A 294 -6.32 6.61 -0.90
C TRP A 294 -7.15 5.34 -0.98
N ASN A 295 -6.75 4.40 -1.83
CA ASN A 295 -7.41 3.12 -2.01
C ASN A 295 -6.35 2.04 -2.22
N ASP A 296 -6.54 0.88 -1.62
CA ASP A 296 -5.76 -0.27 -2.02
C ASP A 296 -6.33 -0.90 -3.29
N VAL A 297 -5.45 -1.47 -4.10
CA VAL A 297 -5.76 -1.86 -5.46
C VAL A 297 -4.84 -3.00 -5.89
N PRO A 298 -5.25 -3.81 -6.89
CA PRO A 298 -4.38 -4.82 -7.46
C PRO A 298 -3.22 -4.16 -8.23
N ASN A 299 -2.19 -4.95 -8.55
CA ASN A 299 -1.02 -4.45 -9.29
C ASN A 299 -1.40 -3.79 -10.63
N ASP A 300 -2.43 -4.32 -11.28
CA ASP A 300 -2.92 -3.87 -12.58
C ASP A 300 -4.40 -3.48 -12.46
N ILE A 301 -4.66 -2.20 -12.13
CA ILE A 301 -6.04 -1.71 -12.02
C ILE A 301 -6.74 -1.74 -13.36
N ILE A 302 -6.04 -1.53 -14.48
CA ILE A 302 -6.66 -1.47 -15.80
C ILE A 302 -7.18 -2.85 -16.21
N ALA A 303 -6.48 -3.92 -15.82
CA ALA A 303 -6.96 -5.29 -16.02
C ALA A 303 -8.31 -5.57 -15.32
N VAL A 304 -8.58 -4.92 -14.19
CA VAL A 304 -9.85 -5.07 -13.44
C VAL A 304 -10.88 -4.03 -13.87
N VAL A 305 -10.46 -2.79 -14.12
CA VAL A 305 -11.29 -1.64 -14.48
C VAL A 305 -10.79 -1.05 -15.79
N ASN A 306 -11.12 -1.70 -16.91
CA ASN A 306 -10.63 -1.33 -18.24
C ASN A 306 -10.90 0.15 -18.62
N SER A 307 -11.96 0.75 -18.08
CA SER A 307 -12.28 2.17 -18.32
C SER A 307 -11.29 3.16 -17.71
N TYR A 308 -10.33 2.70 -16.90
CA TYR A 308 -9.29 3.55 -16.33
C TYR A 308 -8.10 3.77 -17.27
N SER A 309 -8.01 3.03 -18.38
CA SER A 309 -6.99 3.28 -19.41
C SER A 309 -7.00 4.74 -19.86
N GLY A 310 -5.81 5.34 -19.96
CA GLY A 310 -5.60 6.76 -20.22
C GLY A 310 -5.79 7.68 -19.01
N THR A 311 -6.16 7.14 -17.85
CA THR A 311 -6.36 7.90 -16.60
C THR A 311 -5.56 7.34 -15.42
N VAL A 312 -4.61 6.45 -15.66
CA VAL A 312 -3.67 5.97 -14.65
C VAL A 312 -2.36 6.76 -14.75
N GLY A 313 -1.73 7.00 -13.61
CA GLY A 313 -0.43 7.65 -13.52
C GLY A 313 0.27 7.30 -12.22
N TYR A 314 1.42 7.91 -12.00
CA TYR A 314 2.22 7.76 -10.78
C TYR A 314 2.99 9.04 -10.50
N ILE A 315 3.44 9.17 -9.25
CA ILE A 315 4.22 10.32 -8.81
C ILE A 315 5.60 9.78 -8.43
N CYS A 316 6.62 10.22 -9.15
CA CYS A 316 8.00 10.02 -8.72
C CYS A 316 8.42 11.20 -7.85
N GLU A 317 9.09 10.88 -6.75
CA GLU A 317 9.67 11.81 -5.80
C GLU A 317 11.19 11.74 -5.88
N TYR A 318 11.84 12.90 -5.76
CA TYR A 318 13.28 13.05 -5.82
C TYR A 318 13.78 13.80 -4.59
N GLU A 319 14.76 13.20 -3.90
CA GLU A 319 15.48 13.80 -2.79
C GLU A 319 16.25 15.07 -3.25
N ASN A 320 16.23 16.11 -2.40
CA ASN A 320 16.78 17.44 -2.73
C ASN A 320 18.27 17.62 -2.37
#